data_AF-A0A9W7E2E3-F1
#
_entry.id   AF-A0A9W7E2E3-F1
#
_cell.length_a   1.000
_cell.length_b   1.000
_cell.length_c   1.000
_cell.angle_alpha   90.00
_cell.angle_beta   90.00
_cell.angle_gamma   90.00
#
_symmetry.space_group_name_H-M   'P 1'
#
loop_
_entity.id
_entity.type
_entity.pdbx_description
1 polymer ?
#
loop_
_entity_poly.entity_id
_entity_poly.type
_entity_poly.pdbx_seq_one_letter_code
_entity_poly.pdbx_strand_id
1 'polypeptide(L)'
;RLRAHSCIIRLVDVISPTSAESFNDLYLVFEYVDTDLYKLIMSPQYLSTEHIRHFLYELLIGLHYIHKSSVIHRDLKPANILLNEDCSLKICDFGLARVVSAAAIQSNTSSTAPGAHAPLSATTVPHTPTGGAAASPEGSAPRPSLTRQLTKHVVTRWYRAPELILLQDYTSAVDIWSLGCIFAELLSMQEGSVADYQNRQPLFPGKSCFPLSADRPTSYADQVDQLNVIFDVIGTPSEDDVASIGNVGDYLKKLKRKQSKDLSSLYTAADKDAIKLLAMMLQFNPSKRCTVEEALEHNFFKEIREKKKEIQPDETISMEFLESEDFTIDKLKQHIYEEAQSWRSDE
;
A
#
# COMPACT_ATOMS: atom_id res chain seq x y z
N ARG A 1 -1.41 4.99 -18.83
CA ARG A 1 -2.01 3.72 -18.33
C ARG A 1 -0.87 2.78 -17.93
N LEU A 2 -1.00 1.94 -16.89
CA LEU A 2 -0.01 0.88 -16.58
C LEU A 2 -0.20 -0.29 -17.57
N ARG A 3 0.22 -0.11 -18.83
CA ARG A 3 0.12 -1.17 -19.85
C ARG A 3 1.42 -1.99 -19.91
N ALA A 4 1.31 -3.20 -20.48
CA ALA A 4 2.43 -3.97 -21.04
C ALA A 4 3.50 -4.55 -20.08
N HIS A 5 3.24 -4.64 -18.78
CA HIS A 5 4.13 -5.36 -17.86
C HIS A 5 3.55 -6.72 -17.48
N SER A 6 4.34 -7.79 -17.58
CA SER A 6 3.90 -9.16 -17.29
C SER A 6 3.38 -9.34 -15.85
N CYS A 7 4.04 -8.66 -14.91
CA CYS A 7 3.74 -8.73 -13.47
C CYS A 7 2.64 -7.76 -12.99
N ILE A 8 1.89 -7.11 -13.89
CA ILE A 8 0.75 -6.23 -13.54
C ILE A 8 -0.51 -6.81 -14.18
N ILE A 9 -1.61 -6.83 -13.43
CA ILE A 9 -2.88 -7.34 -13.96
C ILE A 9 -3.33 -6.54 -15.20
N ARG A 10 -3.63 -7.23 -16.28
CA ARG A 10 -4.11 -6.63 -17.52
C ARG A 10 -5.61 -6.40 -17.44
N LEU A 11 -6.00 -5.13 -17.59
CA LEU A 11 -7.37 -4.77 -17.94
C LEU A 11 -7.58 -5.12 -19.41
N VAL A 12 -8.52 -6.03 -19.69
CA VAL A 12 -8.83 -6.54 -21.02
C VAL A 12 -9.88 -5.65 -21.68
N ASP A 13 -11.03 -5.46 -21.02
CA ASP A 13 -12.11 -4.61 -21.51
C ASP A 13 -12.70 -3.76 -20.38
N VAL A 14 -13.28 -2.63 -20.76
CA VAL A 14 -14.13 -1.81 -19.91
C VAL A 14 -15.49 -1.77 -20.58
N ILE A 15 -16.49 -2.42 -19.98
CA ILE A 15 -17.84 -2.40 -20.56
C ILE A 15 -18.39 -1.00 -20.40
N SER A 16 -18.46 -0.28 -21.53
CA SER A 16 -18.85 1.11 -21.54
C SER A 16 -20.25 1.28 -20.92
N PRO A 17 -20.40 2.18 -19.93
CA PRO A 17 -21.72 2.51 -19.41
C PRO A 17 -22.62 3.07 -20.52
N THR A 18 -23.93 2.90 -20.41
CA THR A 18 -24.87 3.39 -21.44
C THR A 18 -25.02 4.92 -21.47
N SER A 19 -24.72 5.59 -20.35
CA SER A 19 -24.77 7.05 -20.23
C SER A 19 -23.82 7.48 -19.12
N ALA A 20 -23.08 8.57 -19.34
CA ALA A 20 -22.22 9.18 -18.33
C ALA A 20 -23.01 9.68 -17.11
N GLU A 21 -24.25 10.14 -17.29
CA GLU A 21 -25.04 10.76 -16.21
C GLU A 21 -25.64 9.70 -15.27
N SER A 22 -26.14 8.59 -15.84
CA SER A 22 -27.04 7.69 -15.11
C SER A 22 -26.39 6.41 -14.59
N PHE A 23 -25.15 6.09 -14.97
CA PHE A 23 -24.53 4.84 -14.53
C PHE A 23 -24.19 4.85 -13.03
N ASN A 24 -24.39 3.71 -12.38
CA ASN A 24 -24.00 3.47 -10.98
C ASN A 24 -23.08 2.25 -10.83
N ASP A 25 -22.97 1.43 -11.87
CA ASP A 25 -22.12 0.24 -11.90
C ASP A 25 -21.10 0.38 -13.03
N LEU A 26 -19.87 -0.07 -12.76
CA LEU A 26 -18.78 -0.14 -13.73
C LEU A 26 -18.29 -1.59 -13.79
N TYR A 27 -18.21 -2.14 -15.00
CA TYR A 27 -17.75 -3.50 -15.21
C TYR A 27 -16.39 -3.47 -15.88
N LEU A 28 -15.39 -3.94 -15.14
CA LEU A 28 -14.01 -4.05 -15.58
C LEU A 28 -13.70 -5.53 -15.83
N VAL A 29 -13.28 -5.86 -17.04
CA VAL A 29 -12.90 -7.22 -17.42
C VAL A 29 -11.39 -7.32 -17.36
N PHE A 30 -10.86 -8.08 -16.40
CA PHE A 30 -9.43 -8.35 -16.28
C PHE A 30 -9.08 -9.70 -16.88
N GLU A 31 -7.80 -9.93 -17.15
CA GLU A 31 -7.33 -11.28 -17.43
C GLU A 31 -7.59 -12.21 -16.23
N TYR A 32 -7.85 -13.48 -16.52
CA TYR A 32 -8.06 -14.48 -15.49
C TYR A 32 -6.71 -14.92 -14.89
N VAL A 33 -6.69 -15.10 -13.57
CA VAL A 33 -5.54 -15.60 -12.80
C VAL A 33 -6.08 -16.59 -11.77
N ASP A 34 -5.42 -17.74 -11.61
CA ASP A 34 -5.98 -18.90 -10.90
C ASP A 34 -6.28 -18.63 -9.41
N THR A 35 -5.35 -17.97 -8.72
CA THR A 35 -5.43 -17.74 -7.27
C THR A 35 -4.74 -16.44 -6.86
N ASP A 36 -4.66 -16.22 -5.55
CA ASP A 36 -3.92 -15.13 -4.91
C ASP A 36 -2.94 -15.69 -3.88
N LEU A 37 -1.92 -14.90 -3.56
CA LEU A 37 -0.85 -15.30 -2.65
C LEU A 37 -1.38 -15.52 -1.23
N TYR A 38 -2.46 -14.83 -0.81
CA TYR A 38 -3.09 -15.07 0.48
C TYR A 38 -3.61 -16.52 0.59
N LYS A 39 -4.35 -16.99 -0.41
CA LYS A 39 -4.83 -18.38 -0.48
C LYS A 39 -3.67 -19.37 -0.51
N LEU A 40 -2.58 -19.06 -1.22
CA LEU A 40 -1.39 -19.93 -1.26
C LEU A 40 -0.72 -20.03 0.13
N ILE A 41 -0.52 -18.92 0.83
CA ILE A 41 0.08 -18.91 2.18
C ILE A 41 -0.76 -19.72 3.17
N MET A 42 -2.09 -19.62 3.07
CA MET A 42 -3.04 -20.38 3.91
C MET A 42 -3.18 -21.86 3.51
N SER A 43 -2.56 -22.29 2.41
CA SER A 43 -2.62 -23.67 1.95
C SER A 43 -1.58 -24.57 2.65
N PRO A 44 -1.78 -25.91 2.65
CA PRO A 44 -0.79 -26.86 3.17
C PRO A 44 0.52 -26.94 2.35
N GLN A 45 0.62 -26.22 1.24
CA GLN A 45 1.80 -26.24 0.39
C GLN A 45 2.98 -25.54 1.08
N TYR A 46 4.19 -26.01 0.80
CA TYR A 46 5.44 -25.36 1.22
C TYR A 46 6.17 -24.85 0.01
N LEU A 47 6.92 -23.76 0.19
CA LEU A 47 7.75 -23.17 -0.86
C LEU A 47 9.23 -23.46 -0.59
N SER A 48 9.95 -23.77 -1.66
CA SER A 48 11.41 -23.81 -1.63
C SER A 48 11.97 -22.38 -1.69
N THR A 49 13.26 -22.23 -1.35
CA THR A 49 13.98 -20.95 -1.50
C THR A 49 13.94 -20.44 -2.94
N GLU A 50 13.95 -21.32 -3.93
CA GLU A 50 13.88 -20.94 -5.34
C GLU A 50 12.53 -20.32 -5.72
N HIS A 51 11.41 -20.91 -5.26
CA HIS A 51 10.08 -20.33 -5.46
C HIS A 51 9.98 -18.95 -4.81
N ILE A 52 10.43 -18.81 -3.56
CA ILE A 52 10.39 -17.53 -2.84
C ILE A 52 11.25 -16.47 -3.54
N ARG A 53 12.45 -16.86 -3.98
CA ARG A 53 13.35 -15.98 -4.73
C ARG A 53 12.71 -15.52 -6.04
N HIS A 54 12.07 -16.45 -6.76
CA HIS A 54 11.36 -16.14 -8.01
C HIS A 54 10.20 -15.16 -7.77
N PHE A 55 9.32 -15.45 -6.82
CA PHE A 55 8.18 -14.57 -6.48
C PHE A 55 8.65 -13.18 -6.04
N LEU A 56 9.66 -13.10 -5.18
CA LEU A 56 10.15 -11.79 -4.72
C LEU A 56 10.81 -11.00 -5.86
N TYR A 57 11.52 -11.68 -6.77
CA TYR A 57 12.09 -11.03 -7.96
C TYR A 57 11.00 -10.49 -8.89
N GLU A 58 9.97 -11.29 -9.19
CA GLU A 58 8.85 -10.85 -10.02
C GLU A 58 8.05 -9.67 -9.39
N LEU A 59 7.88 -9.69 -8.06
CA LEU A 59 7.29 -8.56 -7.34
C LEU A 59 8.14 -7.29 -7.44
N LEU A 60 9.47 -7.41 -7.33
CA LEU A 60 10.37 -6.26 -7.44
C LEU A 60 10.39 -5.67 -8.85
N ILE A 61 10.40 -6.49 -9.91
CA ILE A 61 10.34 -5.96 -11.29
C ILE A 61 8.99 -5.30 -11.59
N GLY A 62 7.88 -5.87 -11.10
CA GLY A 62 6.57 -5.24 -11.20
C GLY A 62 6.53 -3.90 -10.47
N LEU A 63 7.10 -3.84 -9.26
CA LEU A 63 7.16 -2.62 -8.46
C LEU A 63 8.10 -1.58 -9.08
N HIS A 64 9.21 -2.00 -9.70
CA HIS A 64 10.10 -1.13 -10.46
C HIS A 64 9.31 -0.39 -11.54
N TYR A 65 8.53 -1.12 -12.33
CA TYR A 65 7.71 -0.54 -13.39
C TYR A 65 6.64 0.42 -12.85
N ILE A 66 5.95 0.04 -11.77
CA ILE A 66 4.93 0.89 -11.10
C ILE A 66 5.57 2.20 -10.62
N HIS A 67 6.71 2.13 -9.93
CA HIS A 67 7.39 3.31 -9.38
C HIS A 67 7.97 4.20 -10.49
N LYS A 68 8.53 3.62 -11.56
CA LYS A 68 8.99 4.38 -12.74
C LYS A 68 7.82 5.01 -13.52
N SER A 69 6.60 4.50 -13.34
CA SER A 69 5.38 5.11 -13.88
C SER A 69 4.86 6.26 -13.02
N SER A 70 5.60 6.68 -11.99
CA SER A 70 5.20 7.69 -11.00
C SER A 70 4.00 7.29 -10.13
N VAL A 71 3.80 5.98 -9.94
CA VAL A 71 2.72 5.42 -9.13
C VAL A 71 3.29 4.81 -7.85
N ILE A 72 2.62 5.02 -6.72
CA ILE A 72 2.83 4.29 -5.47
C ILE A 72 1.57 3.48 -5.21
N HIS A 73 1.69 2.17 -4.98
CA HIS A 73 0.55 1.27 -4.84
C HIS A 73 -0.19 1.44 -3.51
N ARG A 74 0.56 1.57 -2.40
CA ARG A 74 0.09 1.84 -1.03
C ARG A 74 -0.79 0.80 -0.34
N ASP A 75 -1.07 -0.32 -1.00
CA ASP A 75 -1.91 -1.39 -0.46
C ASP A 75 -1.45 -2.78 -0.95
N LEU A 76 -0.14 -2.95 -1.09
CA LEU A 76 0.42 -4.27 -1.36
C LEU A 76 0.16 -5.17 -0.16
N LYS A 77 -0.46 -6.32 -0.42
CA LYS A 77 -0.76 -7.38 0.52
C LYS A 77 -0.94 -8.69 -0.26
N PRO A 78 -0.84 -9.87 0.36
CA PRO A 78 -0.92 -11.14 -0.35
C PRO A 78 -2.20 -11.31 -1.18
N ALA A 79 -3.35 -10.77 -0.75
CA ALA A 79 -4.60 -10.83 -1.52
C ALA A 79 -4.57 -10.00 -2.82
N ASN A 80 -3.64 -9.05 -2.94
CA ASN A 80 -3.46 -8.20 -4.11
C ASN A 80 -2.30 -8.69 -5.02
N ILE A 81 -1.73 -9.85 -4.71
CA ILE A 81 -0.75 -10.54 -5.54
C ILE A 81 -1.41 -11.80 -6.09
N LEU A 82 -1.77 -11.77 -7.37
CA LEU A 82 -2.40 -12.89 -8.07
C LEU A 82 -1.34 -13.86 -8.58
N LEU A 83 -1.67 -15.15 -8.66
CA LEU A 83 -0.76 -16.23 -9.04
C LEU A 83 -1.44 -17.23 -9.96
N ASN A 84 -0.70 -17.69 -10.98
CA ASN A 84 -1.08 -18.82 -11.82
C ASN A 84 -0.36 -20.11 -11.38
N GLU A 85 -0.83 -21.25 -11.89
CA GLU A 85 -0.19 -22.56 -11.69
C GLU A 85 1.26 -22.63 -12.20
N ASP A 86 1.62 -21.82 -13.20
CA ASP A 86 2.98 -21.74 -13.75
C ASP A 86 3.93 -20.85 -12.92
N CYS A 87 3.51 -20.45 -11.72
CA CYS A 87 4.21 -19.53 -10.81
C CYS A 87 4.35 -18.09 -11.33
N SER A 88 3.74 -17.71 -12.45
CA SER A 88 3.67 -16.29 -12.85
C SER A 88 2.78 -15.51 -11.90
N LEU A 89 3.22 -14.30 -11.51
CA LEU A 89 2.46 -13.43 -10.61
C LEU A 89 2.03 -12.11 -11.24
N LYS A 90 0.96 -11.53 -10.71
CA LYS A 90 0.41 -10.24 -11.13
C LYS A 90 -0.02 -9.38 -9.95
N ILE A 91 0.49 -8.16 -9.88
CA ILE A 91 0.07 -7.13 -8.93
C ILE A 91 -1.27 -6.54 -9.39
N CYS A 92 -2.25 -6.46 -8.49
CA CYS A 92 -3.59 -5.93 -8.77
C CYS A 92 -4.07 -4.96 -7.67
N ASP A 93 -5.26 -4.38 -7.89
CA ASP A 93 -5.94 -3.46 -6.96
C ASP A 93 -5.19 -2.14 -6.67
N PHE A 94 -5.25 -1.24 -7.65
CA PHE A 94 -4.72 0.13 -7.56
C PHE A 94 -5.71 1.11 -6.91
N GLY A 95 -6.75 0.64 -6.22
CA GLY A 95 -7.80 1.51 -5.67
C GLY A 95 -7.33 2.53 -4.62
N LEU A 96 -6.20 2.25 -3.96
CA LEU A 96 -5.54 3.17 -3.01
C LEU A 96 -4.27 3.83 -3.56
N ALA A 97 -3.92 3.52 -4.81
CA ALA A 97 -2.70 4.01 -5.41
C ALA A 97 -2.71 5.55 -5.54
N ARG A 98 -1.52 6.12 -5.61
CA ARG A 98 -1.33 7.55 -5.86
C ARG A 98 -0.34 7.75 -6.99
N VAL A 99 -0.69 8.67 -7.87
CA VAL A 99 0.27 9.29 -8.78
C VAL A 99 0.97 10.39 -8.01
N VAL A 100 2.29 10.43 -8.11
CA VAL A 100 3.14 11.40 -7.43
C VAL A 100 4.13 12.00 -8.43
N SER A 101 4.75 13.12 -8.09
CA SER A 101 5.82 13.67 -8.94
C SER A 101 7.04 12.74 -8.95
N ALA A 102 7.84 12.80 -10.02
CA ALA A 102 9.08 12.03 -10.12
C ALA A 102 10.05 12.28 -8.93
N ALA A 103 10.02 13.48 -8.35
CA ALA A 103 10.80 13.83 -7.17
C ALA A 103 10.38 13.01 -5.93
N ALA A 104 9.07 12.79 -5.72
CA ALA A 104 8.54 12.01 -4.59
C ALA A 104 8.81 10.50 -4.71
N ILE A 105 9.15 10.01 -5.91
CA ILE A 105 9.60 8.63 -6.13
C ILE A 105 11.05 8.43 -5.69
N GLN A 106 11.92 9.43 -5.93
CA GLN A 106 13.38 9.32 -5.75
C GLN A 106 13.89 9.86 -4.42
N SER A 107 13.16 10.78 -3.77
CA SER A 107 13.64 11.41 -2.56
C SER A 107 13.44 10.49 -1.35
N ASN A 108 14.47 9.74 -0.96
CA ASN A 108 14.49 9.10 0.35
C ASN A 108 14.43 10.13 1.49
N THR A 109 14.72 11.40 1.22
CA THR A 109 14.53 12.53 2.14
C THR A 109 13.23 13.26 1.82
N SER A 110 12.35 13.45 2.79
CA SER A 110 11.18 14.34 2.67
C SER A 110 11.64 15.77 2.37
N SER A 111 11.74 16.13 1.10
CA SER A 111 11.79 17.53 0.69
C SER A 111 10.36 18.03 0.59
N THR A 112 10.05 19.05 1.39
CA THR A 112 8.80 19.82 1.39
C THR A 112 8.28 20.09 -0.03
N ALA A 113 7.25 19.36 -0.45
CA ALA A 113 6.39 19.79 -1.53
C ALA A 113 5.39 20.81 -0.96
N PRO A 114 5.22 22.00 -1.55
CA PRO A 114 4.19 22.93 -1.12
C PRO A 114 2.82 22.43 -1.61
N GLY A 115 1.88 22.19 -0.70
CA GLY A 115 0.45 22.09 -1.03
C GLY A 115 -0.19 20.71 -0.92
N ALA A 116 -0.23 20.14 0.29
CA ALA A 116 -1.23 19.11 0.63
C ALA A 116 -1.61 19.19 2.12
N HIS A 117 -1.85 20.40 2.63
CA HIS A 117 -2.44 20.59 3.95
C HIS A 117 -3.85 21.16 3.83
N ALA A 118 -4.85 20.30 3.98
CA ALA A 118 -6.08 20.69 4.64
C ALA A 118 -6.07 20.05 6.02
N PRO A 119 -5.91 20.81 7.12
CA PRO A 119 -5.94 20.27 8.46
C PRO A 119 -7.36 19.81 8.82
N LEU A 120 -7.47 18.61 9.40
CA LEU A 120 -8.72 18.09 9.97
C LEU A 120 -8.98 18.80 11.30
N SER A 121 -9.79 19.84 11.29
CA SER A 121 -10.25 20.55 12.49
C SER A 121 -11.23 19.69 13.27
N ALA A 122 -10.84 19.27 14.48
CA ALA A 122 -11.75 18.76 15.49
C ALA A 122 -12.72 19.88 15.90
N THR A 123 -14.03 19.68 15.70
CA THR A 123 -15.06 20.65 16.18
C THR A 123 -15.91 20.02 17.26
N THR A 124 -15.79 20.61 18.45
CA THR A 124 -16.56 20.41 19.68
C THR A 124 -18.05 20.66 19.45
N VAL A 125 -18.92 19.82 20.03
CA VAL A 125 -20.39 19.97 20.01
C VAL A 125 -20.83 20.93 21.11
N PRO A 126 -21.74 21.89 20.83
CA PRO A 126 -22.60 22.42 21.88
C PRO A 126 -24.11 22.26 21.58
N HIS A 127 -24.83 22.10 22.68
CA HIS A 127 -26.27 21.94 22.84
C HIS A 127 -27.13 23.07 22.23
N THR A 128 -28.32 22.69 21.76
CA THR A 128 -29.51 23.54 21.50
C THR A 128 -30.05 24.22 22.76
N PRO A 129 -30.68 25.42 22.67
CA PRO A 129 -32.15 25.46 22.47
C PRO A 129 -32.74 26.67 21.66
N THR A 130 -33.86 26.38 20.98
CA THR A 130 -35.07 27.19 20.67
C THR A 130 -35.04 28.69 20.30
N GLY A 131 -35.62 29.03 19.14
CA GLY A 131 -36.56 30.17 18.97
C GLY A 131 -36.34 31.16 17.81
N GLY A 132 -37.26 31.15 16.82
CA GLY A 132 -37.88 32.37 16.25
C GLY A 132 -37.24 33.20 15.11
N ALA A 133 -37.95 33.25 13.98
CA ALA A 133 -38.11 34.34 12.98
C ALA A 133 -37.00 34.68 11.95
N ALA A 134 -37.46 35.26 10.83
CA ALA A 134 -36.91 35.20 9.47
C ALA A 134 -36.12 36.45 9.01
N ALA A 135 -35.17 36.28 8.06
CA ALA A 135 -34.99 37.06 6.81
C ALA A 135 -33.58 36.94 6.17
N SER A 136 -33.56 36.82 4.82
CA SER A 136 -32.50 37.12 3.83
C SER A 136 -31.29 36.16 3.61
N PRO A 137 -30.76 36.07 2.37
CA PRO A 137 -29.90 34.97 1.92
C PRO A 137 -28.45 35.42 1.71
N GLU A 138 -27.57 35.13 2.65
CA GLU A 138 -26.12 35.15 2.46
C GLU A 138 -25.52 34.00 3.29
N GLY A 139 -24.63 33.21 2.67
CA GLY A 139 -23.89 32.17 3.39
C GLY A 139 -23.72 30.91 2.56
N SER A 140 -22.52 30.75 2.00
CA SER A 140 -22.03 29.52 1.39
C SER A 140 -22.33 28.31 2.27
N ALA A 141 -23.25 27.46 1.83
CA ALA A 141 -23.50 26.16 2.46
C ALA A 141 -22.19 25.37 2.52
N PRO A 142 -21.82 24.77 3.66
CA PRO A 142 -20.63 23.93 3.75
C PRO A 142 -20.81 22.75 2.80
N ARG A 143 -19.79 22.55 1.95
CA ARG A 143 -19.71 21.53 0.91
C ARG A 143 -20.09 20.16 1.50
N PRO A 144 -20.95 19.35 0.84
CA PRO A 144 -20.94 17.92 1.13
C PRO A 144 -19.54 17.43 0.75
N SER A 145 -18.71 17.15 1.75
CA SER A 145 -17.48 16.42 1.48
C SER A 145 -17.92 15.08 0.91
N LEU A 146 -17.28 14.67 -0.20
CA LEU A 146 -17.27 13.29 -0.62
C LEU A 146 -16.57 12.51 0.50
N THR A 147 -17.33 12.24 1.56
CA THR A 147 -16.96 11.31 2.61
C THR A 147 -16.89 9.99 1.90
N ARG A 148 -15.65 9.53 1.70
CA ARG A 148 -15.34 8.18 1.27
C ARG A 148 -16.26 7.25 2.06
N GLN A 149 -17.28 6.70 1.39
CA GLN A 149 -18.01 5.59 1.95
C GLN A 149 -16.98 4.48 2.07
N LEU A 150 -16.52 4.25 3.31
CA LEU A 150 -15.74 3.07 3.62
C LEU A 150 -16.66 1.90 3.25
N THR A 151 -16.32 1.20 2.17
CA THR A 151 -16.79 -0.16 1.97
C THR A 151 -16.60 -0.88 3.30
N LYS A 152 -17.62 -1.61 3.78
CA LYS A 152 -17.59 -2.37 5.04
C LYS A 152 -16.47 -3.44 5.10
N HIS A 153 -15.61 -3.52 4.09
CA HIS A 153 -14.37 -4.27 4.08
C HIS A 153 -13.38 -3.66 5.07
N VAL A 154 -13.11 -4.43 6.12
CA VAL A 154 -12.00 -4.22 7.04
C VAL A 154 -10.73 -4.01 6.21
N VAL A 155 -10.13 -2.81 6.26
CA VAL A 155 -8.84 -2.57 5.62
C VAL A 155 -7.76 -3.04 6.59
N THR A 156 -7.23 -4.23 6.34
CA THR A 156 -6.11 -4.82 7.09
C THR A 156 -4.94 -3.84 7.13
N ARG A 157 -4.46 -3.50 8.33
CA ARG A 157 -3.34 -2.56 8.53
C ARG A 157 -1.97 -3.23 8.60
N TRP A 158 -1.92 -4.55 8.53
CA TRP A 158 -0.73 -5.37 8.80
C TRP A 158 0.46 -5.07 7.87
N TYR A 159 0.18 -4.63 6.65
CA TYR A 159 1.18 -4.35 5.62
C TYR A 159 1.52 -2.86 5.53
N ARG A 160 0.88 -1.99 6.32
CA ARG A 160 1.11 -0.54 6.22
C ARG A 160 2.43 -0.14 6.85
N ALA A 161 3.19 0.68 6.13
CA ALA A 161 4.43 1.27 6.63
C ALA A 161 4.19 2.19 7.85
N PRO A 162 5.18 2.33 8.75
CA PRO A 162 5.06 3.18 9.94
C PRO A 162 4.62 4.61 9.64
N GLU A 163 5.19 5.23 8.60
CA GLU A 163 4.86 6.59 8.16
C GLU A 163 3.40 6.72 7.70
N LEU A 164 2.82 5.69 7.07
CA LEU A 164 1.39 5.67 6.72
C LEU A 164 0.49 5.49 7.94
N ILE A 165 0.93 4.73 8.95
CA ILE A 165 0.20 4.55 10.21
C ILE A 165 0.22 5.86 11.02
N LEU A 166 1.37 6.55 11.03
CA LEU A 166 1.61 7.81 11.71
C LEU A 166 1.08 9.05 10.96
N LEU A 167 0.46 8.85 9.78
CA LEU A 167 -0.08 9.92 8.94
C LEU A 167 0.96 11.00 8.60
N GLN A 168 2.19 10.57 8.31
CA GLN A 168 3.29 11.44 7.88
C GLN A 168 3.40 11.44 6.35
N ASP A 169 4.24 12.34 5.84
CA ASP A 169 4.64 12.33 4.42
C ASP A 169 5.29 10.99 4.06
N TYR A 170 5.05 10.53 2.83
CA TYR A 170 5.45 9.22 2.38
C TYR A 170 5.95 9.24 0.94
N THR A 171 6.76 8.24 0.62
CA THR A 171 7.38 8.03 -0.70
C THR A 171 7.07 6.61 -1.19
N SER A 172 7.66 6.22 -2.31
CA SER A 172 7.64 4.83 -2.83
C SER A 172 8.12 3.79 -1.80
N ALA A 173 8.88 4.21 -0.77
CA ALA A 173 9.36 3.35 0.30
C ALA A 173 8.24 2.60 1.04
N VAL A 174 7.00 3.11 1.06
CA VAL A 174 5.86 2.43 1.70
C VAL A 174 5.54 1.08 1.06
N ASP A 175 5.76 0.97 -0.26
CA ASP A 175 5.55 -0.27 -0.98
C ASP A 175 6.67 -1.28 -0.68
N ILE A 176 7.91 -0.81 -0.47
CA ILE A 176 9.02 -1.67 -0.03
C ILE A 176 8.75 -2.26 1.35
N TRP A 177 8.19 -1.48 2.28
CA TRP A 177 7.78 -2.00 3.58
C TRP A 177 6.73 -3.10 3.43
N SER A 178 5.71 -2.83 2.63
CA SER A 178 4.62 -3.77 2.36
C SER A 178 5.15 -5.07 1.73
N LEU A 179 6.09 -4.94 0.78
CA LEU A 179 6.79 -6.07 0.17
C LEU A 179 7.64 -6.85 1.17
N GLY A 180 8.31 -6.18 2.11
CA GLY A 180 9.01 -6.84 3.22
C GLY A 180 8.08 -7.66 4.10
N CYS A 181 6.86 -7.18 4.36
CA CYS A 181 5.84 -7.94 5.08
C CYS A 181 5.40 -9.19 4.30
N ILE A 182 5.16 -9.05 2.99
CA ILE A 182 4.84 -10.19 2.10
C ILE A 182 6.00 -11.20 2.06
N PHE A 183 7.23 -10.71 1.95
CA PHE A 183 8.42 -11.55 1.91
C PHE A 183 8.59 -12.36 3.19
N ALA A 184 8.32 -11.76 4.35
CA ALA A 184 8.31 -12.45 5.62
C ALA A 184 7.31 -13.64 5.64
N GLU A 185 6.10 -13.44 5.10
CA GLU A 185 5.12 -14.52 4.98
C GLU A 185 5.54 -15.60 3.97
N LEU A 186 6.18 -15.23 2.86
CA LEU A 186 6.77 -16.19 1.93
C LEU A 186 7.85 -17.05 2.61
N LEU A 187 8.72 -16.46 3.44
CA LEU A 187 9.72 -17.21 4.21
C LEU A 187 9.08 -18.16 5.24
N SER A 188 7.92 -17.80 5.78
CA SER A 188 7.15 -18.69 6.66
C SER A 188 6.60 -19.93 5.94
N MET A 189 6.52 -19.92 4.61
CA MET A 189 6.10 -21.08 3.81
C MET A 189 7.19 -22.14 3.64
N GLN A 190 8.41 -21.91 4.11
CA GLN A 190 9.43 -22.96 4.12
C GLN A 190 9.15 -23.94 5.27
N GLU A 191 9.17 -25.24 5.00
CA GLU A 191 8.86 -26.29 5.98
C GLU A 191 9.71 -26.18 7.26
N GLY A 192 10.99 -25.86 7.11
CA GLY A 192 11.89 -25.68 8.24
C GLY A 192 11.76 -24.35 9.00
N SER A 193 10.91 -23.41 8.54
CA SER A 193 10.60 -22.16 9.25
C SER A 193 9.31 -22.30 10.06
N VAL A 194 8.23 -22.79 9.43
CA VAL A 194 6.96 -23.07 10.12
C VAL A 194 6.47 -24.45 9.71
N ALA A 195 6.54 -25.40 10.64
CA ALA A 195 6.25 -26.81 10.35
C ALA A 195 4.77 -27.09 10.04
N ASP A 196 3.83 -26.33 10.61
CA ASP A 196 2.38 -26.48 10.36
C ASP A 196 1.82 -25.21 9.75
N TYR A 197 1.25 -25.31 8.55
CA TYR A 197 0.70 -24.19 7.79
C TYR A 197 -0.36 -23.40 8.58
N GLN A 198 -1.08 -24.04 9.52
CA GLN A 198 -2.08 -23.37 10.36
C GLN A 198 -1.45 -22.35 11.33
N ASN A 199 -0.16 -22.50 11.62
CA ASN A 199 0.58 -21.59 12.48
C ASN A 199 1.27 -20.45 11.71
N ARG A 200 1.16 -20.42 10.37
CA ARG A 200 1.63 -19.28 9.58
C ARG A 200 0.78 -18.07 9.90
N GLN A 201 1.42 -16.95 10.20
CA GLN A 201 0.77 -15.70 10.55
C GLN A 201 1.49 -14.54 9.85
N PRO A 202 0.77 -13.46 9.53
CA PRO A 202 1.40 -12.20 9.11
C PRO A 202 2.45 -11.76 10.12
N LEU A 203 3.52 -11.10 9.65
CA LEU A 203 4.60 -10.64 10.54
C LEU A 203 4.11 -9.60 11.57
N PHE A 204 3.15 -8.76 11.19
CA PHE A 204 2.64 -7.68 12.04
C PHE A 204 1.11 -7.72 12.20
N PRO A 205 0.54 -8.74 12.86
CA PRO A 205 -0.89 -8.92 12.98
C PRO A 205 -1.45 -8.06 14.14
N GLY A 206 -1.59 -6.76 13.91
CA GLY A 206 -2.29 -5.87 14.87
C GLY A 206 -3.76 -6.27 15.04
N LYS A 207 -4.27 -6.11 16.27
CA LYS A 207 -5.58 -6.55 16.73
C LYS A 207 -6.76 -5.80 16.10
N SER A 208 -6.53 -4.59 15.59
CA SER A 208 -7.57 -3.69 15.11
C SER A 208 -8.05 -4.05 13.69
N CYS A 209 -8.72 -5.19 13.58
CA CYS A 209 -9.36 -5.69 12.34
C CYS A 209 -10.84 -6.11 12.51
N PHE A 210 -11.57 -5.73 13.57
CA PHE A 210 -13.02 -5.99 13.69
C PHE A 210 -13.79 -4.86 14.39
N PRO A 211 -15.10 -4.69 14.09
CA PRO A 211 -15.65 -3.54 13.39
C PRO A 211 -15.76 -2.28 14.25
N LEU A 212 -15.44 -1.15 13.62
CA LEU A 212 -15.75 0.19 14.10
C LEU A 212 -17.27 0.37 14.21
N SER A 213 -17.82 0.22 15.41
CA SER A 213 -18.85 1.16 15.84
C SER A 213 -18.14 2.49 16.13
N ALA A 214 -18.12 3.34 15.11
CA ALA A 214 -17.69 4.72 15.21
C ALA A 214 -18.61 5.45 16.20
N ASP A 215 -17.98 6.07 17.21
CA ASP A 215 -18.46 7.28 17.91
C ASP A 215 -17.51 7.73 19.04
N ARG A 216 -16.38 7.06 19.27
CA ARG A 216 -15.48 7.37 20.41
C ARG A 216 -14.00 7.43 20.04
N PRO A 217 -13.14 8.05 20.90
CA PRO A 217 -11.72 8.33 20.67
C PRO A 217 -10.79 7.09 20.55
N THR A 218 -11.33 5.92 20.24
CA THR A 218 -10.64 4.63 20.23
C THR A 218 -9.75 4.41 19.00
N SER A 219 -9.79 5.29 17.99
CA SER A 219 -8.94 5.16 16.78
C SER A 219 -7.44 5.31 17.07
N TYR A 220 -7.09 6.06 18.13
CA TYR A 220 -5.70 6.23 18.55
C TYR A 220 -5.13 4.93 19.14
N ALA A 221 -5.94 4.20 19.92
CA ALA A 221 -5.54 2.93 20.52
C ALA A 221 -5.20 1.86 19.46
N ASP A 222 -5.93 1.86 18.35
CA ASP A 222 -5.72 0.94 17.23
C ASP A 222 -4.42 1.20 16.44
N GLN A 223 -4.06 2.47 16.23
CA GLN A 223 -2.78 2.85 15.62
C GLN A 223 -1.60 2.50 16.51
N VAL A 224 -1.77 2.71 17.82
CA VAL A 224 -0.78 2.37 18.84
C VAL A 224 -0.55 0.86 18.90
N ASP A 225 -1.59 0.03 18.72
CA ASP A 225 -1.46 -1.43 18.68
C ASP A 225 -0.60 -1.91 17.50
N GLN A 226 -0.88 -1.45 16.27
CA GLN A 226 -0.10 -1.83 15.10
C GLN A 226 1.37 -1.41 15.22
N LEU A 227 1.64 -0.19 15.70
CA LEU A 227 3.03 0.28 15.92
C LEU A 227 3.73 -0.54 17.02
N ASN A 228 3.02 -0.91 18.08
CA ASN A 228 3.60 -1.74 19.13
C ASN A 228 4.01 -3.12 18.62
N VAL A 229 3.17 -3.76 17.79
CA VAL A 229 3.46 -5.04 17.14
C VAL A 229 4.67 -4.91 16.21
N ILE A 230 4.77 -3.81 15.46
CA ILE A 230 5.95 -3.52 14.64
C ILE A 230 7.22 -3.43 15.51
N PHE A 231 7.18 -2.65 16.59
CA PHE A 231 8.31 -2.48 17.49
C PHE A 231 8.67 -3.74 18.29
N ASP A 232 7.75 -4.71 18.43
CA ASP A 232 8.05 -6.02 19.01
C ASP A 232 8.93 -6.89 18.11
N VAL A 233 9.07 -6.55 16.83
CA VAL A 233 9.93 -7.26 15.88
C VAL A 233 11.15 -6.43 15.51
N ILE A 234 10.95 -5.21 15.01
CA ILE A 234 12.07 -4.39 14.51
C ILE A 234 12.72 -3.53 15.59
N GLY A 235 12.20 -3.57 16.83
CA GLY A 235 12.64 -2.71 17.92
C GLY A 235 12.08 -1.29 17.81
N THR A 236 12.29 -0.49 18.87
CA THR A 236 11.91 0.93 18.84
C THR A 236 12.93 1.75 18.05
N PRO A 237 12.48 2.73 17.24
CA PRO A 237 13.35 3.53 16.35
C PRO A 237 14.43 4.30 17.11
N SER A 238 15.62 4.50 16.53
CA SER A 238 16.68 5.29 17.19
C SER A 238 16.26 6.75 17.38
N GLU A 239 16.99 7.50 18.19
CA GLU A 239 16.73 8.95 18.34
C GLU A 239 16.87 9.69 17.00
N ASP A 240 17.87 9.31 16.18
CA ASP A 240 18.04 9.85 14.83
C ASP A 240 16.84 9.54 13.93
N ASP A 241 16.30 8.32 14.01
CA ASP A 241 15.11 7.95 13.25
C ASP A 241 13.88 8.74 13.71
N VAL A 242 13.72 8.92 15.01
CA VAL A 242 12.62 9.72 15.56
C VAL A 242 12.76 11.20 15.17
N ALA A 243 13.97 11.74 15.13
CA ALA A 243 14.23 13.11 14.72
C ALA A 243 13.95 13.36 13.24
N SER A 244 14.08 12.33 12.40
CA SER A 244 13.79 12.41 10.96
C SER A 244 12.29 12.39 10.62
N ILE A 245 11.43 12.03 11.57
CA ILE A 245 9.98 11.97 11.40
C ILE A 245 9.36 13.19 12.07
N GLY A 246 8.47 13.89 11.37
CA GLY A 246 7.92 15.21 11.75
C GLY A 246 7.24 15.29 13.14
N ASN A 247 5.95 15.61 13.17
CA ASN A 247 5.31 16.10 14.41
C ASN A 247 4.99 15.00 15.45
N VAL A 248 5.39 13.75 15.22
CA VAL A 248 5.09 12.60 16.11
C VAL A 248 6.25 12.20 17.02
N GLY A 249 7.38 12.90 16.95
CA GLY A 249 8.59 12.55 17.69
C GLY A 249 8.40 12.47 19.21
N ASP A 250 7.60 13.37 19.79
CA ASP A 250 7.35 13.40 21.24
C ASP A 250 6.51 12.23 21.75
N TYR A 251 5.65 11.67 20.90
CA TYR A 251 4.92 10.44 21.21
C TYR A 251 5.87 9.25 21.20
N LEU A 252 6.71 9.13 20.17
CA LEU A 252 7.65 8.01 20.03
C LEU A 252 8.70 7.98 21.14
N LYS A 253 9.17 9.15 21.58
CA LYS A 253 10.12 9.28 22.72
C LYS A 253 9.57 8.77 24.05
N LYS A 254 8.24 8.74 24.22
CA LYS A 254 7.58 8.25 25.44
C LYS A 254 7.41 6.73 25.45
N LEU A 255 7.61 6.05 24.33
CA LEU A 255 7.46 4.60 24.24
C LEU A 255 8.60 3.89 24.98
N LYS A 256 8.26 2.78 25.65
CA LYS A 256 9.26 1.91 26.27
C LYS A 256 10.18 1.36 25.18
N ARG A 257 11.50 1.53 25.34
CA ARG A 257 12.51 0.99 24.43
C ARG A 257 12.36 -0.54 24.30
N LYS A 258 12.39 -1.02 23.06
CA LYS A 258 12.40 -2.44 22.70
C LYS A 258 13.61 -2.73 21.83
N GLN A 259 14.25 -3.88 22.07
CA GLN A 259 15.30 -4.38 21.18
C GLN A 259 14.66 -5.12 20.00
N SER A 260 15.32 -5.09 18.84
CA SER A 260 14.89 -5.87 17.69
C SER A 260 15.05 -7.37 17.96
N LYS A 261 14.16 -8.17 17.39
CA LYS A 261 14.31 -9.63 17.31
C LYS A 261 15.37 -9.98 16.26
N ASP A 262 16.02 -11.12 16.45
CA ASP A 262 16.81 -11.73 15.39
C ASP A 262 15.88 -12.38 14.37
N LEU A 263 15.76 -11.78 13.17
CA LEU A 263 14.93 -12.31 12.10
C LEU A 263 15.34 -13.73 11.67
N SER A 264 16.61 -14.08 11.81
CA SER A 264 17.13 -15.43 11.51
C SER A 264 16.50 -16.50 12.42
N SER A 265 16.13 -16.12 13.65
CA SER A 265 15.45 -17.00 14.60
C SER A 265 13.96 -17.18 14.30
N LEU A 266 13.36 -16.25 13.55
CA LEU A 266 11.95 -16.34 13.12
C LEU A 266 11.80 -17.21 11.86
N TYR A 267 12.81 -17.22 10.99
CA TYR A 267 12.80 -17.96 9.73
C TYR A 267 14.04 -18.84 9.63
N THR A 268 14.03 -19.94 10.38
CA THR A 268 15.20 -20.82 10.55
C THR A 268 15.63 -21.56 9.28
N ALA A 269 14.74 -21.70 8.30
CA ALA A 269 15.08 -22.28 6.99
C ALA A 269 15.49 -21.24 5.94
N ALA A 270 15.38 -19.95 6.24
CA ALA A 270 15.75 -18.89 5.31
C ALA A 270 17.27 -18.81 5.17
N ASP A 271 17.76 -18.59 3.95
CA ASP A 271 19.18 -18.30 3.74
C ASP A 271 19.56 -16.91 4.28
N LYS A 272 20.85 -16.72 4.53
CA LYS A 272 21.35 -15.49 5.15
C LYS A 272 21.12 -14.25 4.30
N ASP A 273 21.09 -14.39 2.98
CA ASP A 273 20.89 -13.25 2.09
C ASP A 273 19.39 -12.89 2.00
N ALA A 274 18.48 -13.85 2.08
CA ALA A 274 17.06 -13.58 2.30
C ALA A 274 16.81 -12.76 3.58
N ILE A 275 17.40 -13.16 4.71
CA ILE A 275 17.27 -12.44 5.98
C ILE A 275 17.81 -11.01 5.91
N LYS A 276 18.98 -10.81 5.28
CA LYS A 276 19.55 -9.47 5.10
C LYS A 276 18.66 -8.58 4.25
N LEU A 277 18.15 -9.11 3.13
CA LEU A 277 17.25 -8.37 2.25
C LEU A 277 15.95 -8.00 2.98
N LEU A 278 15.38 -8.93 3.75
CA LEU A 278 14.21 -8.66 4.58
C LEU A 278 14.48 -7.51 5.58
N ALA A 279 15.63 -7.52 6.24
CA ALA A 279 16.02 -6.44 7.15
C ALA A 279 16.18 -5.09 6.43
N MET A 280 16.70 -5.07 5.20
CA MET A 280 16.82 -3.86 4.38
C MET A 280 15.45 -3.28 3.97
N MET A 281 14.43 -4.13 3.81
CA MET A 281 13.05 -3.72 3.51
C MET A 281 12.29 -3.25 4.76
N LEU A 282 12.56 -3.83 5.93
CA LEU A 282 11.85 -3.56 7.18
C LEU A 282 12.52 -2.50 8.06
N GLN A 283 12.87 -1.36 7.46
CA GLN A 283 13.39 -0.20 8.18
C GLN A 283 12.27 0.74 8.61
N PHE A 284 12.28 1.20 9.86
CA PHE A 284 11.30 2.17 10.35
C PHE A 284 11.41 3.50 9.61
N ASN A 285 12.62 4.03 9.50
CA ASN A 285 12.90 5.25 8.76
C ASN A 285 12.86 4.95 7.25
N PRO A 286 11.94 5.58 6.49
CA PRO A 286 11.83 5.33 5.05
C PRO A 286 13.12 5.66 4.30
N SER A 287 13.91 6.64 4.75
CA SER A 287 15.18 7.01 4.11
C SER A 287 16.26 5.94 4.20
N LYS A 288 16.17 5.06 5.22
CA LYS A 288 17.10 3.94 5.45
C LYS A 288 16.62 2.65 4.78
N ARG A 289 15.37 2.63 4.31
CA ARG A 289 14.78 1.49 3.62
C ARG A 289 15.41 1.38 2.22
N CYS A 290 15.76 0.15 1.82
CA CYS A 290 16.28 -0.05 0.46
C CYS A 290 15.27 0.36 -0.60
N THR A 291 15.77 0.84 -1.72
CA THR A 291 14.99 1.09 -2.94
C THR A 291 14.75 -0.21 -3.71
N VAL A 292 13.85 -0.19 -4.71
CA VAL A 292 13.63 -1.34 -5.59
C VAL A 292 14.93 -1.72 -6.32
N GLU A 293 15.67 -0.74 -6.80
CA GLU A 293 16.93 -0.94 -7.52
C GLU A 293 18.01 -1.57 -6.63
N GLU A 294 18.15 -1.10 -5.39
CA GLU A 294 19.06 -1.69 -4.41
C GLU A 294 18.67 -3.12 -4.05
N ALA A 295 17.37 -3.39 -3.91
CA ALA A 295 16.86 -4.74 -3.66
C ALA A 295 17.13 -5.68 -4.85
N LEU A 296 16.91 -5.24 -6.09
CA LEU A 296 17.21 -6.02 -7.30
C LEU A 296 18.72 -6.34 -7.44
N GLU A 297 19.61 -5.48 -6.96
CA GLU A 297 21.06 -5.72 -6.93
C GLU A 297 21.51 -6.67 -5.80
N HIS A 298 20.62 -7.02 -4.88
CA HIS A 298 20.97 -7.85 -3.75
C HIS A 298 21.42 -9.27 -4.16
N ASN A 299 22.42 -9.83 -3.45
CA ASN A 299 22.99 -11.15 -3.72
C ASN A 299 21.95 -12.28 -3.74
N PHE A 300 20.83 -12.11 -3.04
CA PHE A 300 19.72 -13.06 -3.02
C PHE A 300 19.19 -13.40 -4.42
N PHE A 301 19.26 -12.47 -5.39
CA PHE A 301 18.78 -12.67 -6.77
C PHE A 301 19.87 -13.02 -7.77
N LYS A 302 21.14 -13.09 -7.36
CA LYS A 302 22.30 -13.20 -8.26
C LYS A 302 22.18 -14.33 -9.28
N GLU A 303 21.56 -15.45 -8.90
CA GLU A 303 21.41 -16.64 -9.74
C GLU A 303 20.26 -16.55 -10.76
N ILE A 304 19.24 -15.73 -10.51
CA ILE A 304 18.01 -15.68 -11.32
C ILE A 304 17.79 -14.33 -12.01
N ARG A 305 18.55 -13.30 -11.66
CA ARG A 305 18.32 -11.94 -12.13
C ARG A 305 18.54 -11.83 -13.63
N GLU A 306 17.53 -11.33 -14.33
CA GLU A 306 17.55 -11.07 -15.76
C GLU A 306 17.26 -9.59 -16.03
N LYS A 307 18.30 -8.74 -16.13
CA LYS A 307 18.14 -7.28 -16.32
C LYS A 307 17.21 -6.86 -17.46
N LYS A 308 17.08 -7.68 -18.51
CA LYS A 308 16.14 -7.45 -19.64
C LYS A 308 14.66 -7.46 -19.22
N LYS A 309 14.31 -8.09 -18.08
CA LYS A 309 12.95 -8.12 -17.51
C LYS A 309 12.66 -6.88 -16.66
N GLU A 310 13.69 -6.15 -16.23
CA GLU A 310 13.57 -4.90 -15.44
C GLU A 310 13.25 -3.72 -16.37
N ILE A 311 12.12 -3.82 -17.09
CA ILE A 311 11.69 -2.81 -18.07
C ILE A 311 11.15 -1.57 -17.36
N GLN A 312 11.16 -0.44 -18.07
CA GLN A 312 10.62 0.84 -17.62
C GLN A 312 9.49 1.28 -18.56
N PRO A 313 8.51 2.07 -18.07
CA PRO A 313 7.46 2.60 -18.92
C PRO A 313 8.02 3.66 -19.87
N ASP A 314 7.44 3.77 -21.06
CA ASP A 314 7.79 4.83 -22.02
C ASP A 314 7.31 6.21 -21.56
N GLU A 315 6.22 6.25 -20.78
CA GLU A 315 5.59 7.48 -20.28
C GLU A 315 5.16 7.33 -18.81
N THR A 316 5.26 8.43 -18.06
CA THR A 316 4.72 8.50 -16.69
C THR A 316 3.22 8.72 -16.70
N ILE A 317 2.53 8.24 -15.68
CA ILE A 317 1.10 8.51 -15.53
C ILE A 317 0.92 9.89 -14.90
N SER A 318 0.04 10.71 -15.48
CA SER A 318 -0.44 11.96 -14.87
C SER A 318 -1.93 11.82 -14.54
N MET A 319 -2.33 12.40 -13.40
CA MET A 319 -3.73 12.49 -12.96
C MET A 319 -4.12 13.95 -12.70
N GLU A 320 -3.49 14.89 -13.41
CA GLU A 320 -3.74 16.35 -13.27
C GLU A 320 -5.23 16.72 -13.31
N PHE A 321 -6.06 15.97 -14.04
CA PHE A 321 -7.50 16.21 -14.09
C PHE A 321 -8.20 16.07 -12.72
N LEU A 322 -7.67 15.26 -11.80
CA LEU A 322 -8.18 15.12 -10.44
C LEU A 322 -7.82 16.30 -9.52
N GLU A 323 -6.87 17.13 -9.92
CA GLU A 323 -6.38 18.27 -9.13
C GLU A 323 -7.19 19.55 -9.39
N SER A 324 -8.20 19.51 -10.26
CA SER A 324 -9.05 20.66 -10.55
C SER A 324 -9.91 21.04 -9.33
N GLU A 325 -9.91 22.33 -8.97
CA GLU A 325 -10.62 22.86 -7.78
C GLU A 325 -12.14 22.65 -7.84
N ASP A 326 -12.68 22.42 -9.04
CA ASP A 326 -14.08 22.24 -9.37
C ASP A 326 -14.40 20.79 -9.79
N PHE A 327 -13.65 19.81 -9.28
CA PHE A 327 -13.90 18.38 -9.55
C PHE A 327 -15.18 17.89 -8.84
N THR A 328 -16.15 17.44 -9.63
CA THR A 328 -17.46 16.95 -9.15
C THR A 328 -17.64 15.47 -9.46
N ILE A 329 -18.65 14.83 -8.85
CA ILE A 329 -19.04 13.45 -9.19
C ILE A 329 -19.40 13.34 -10.68
N ASP A 330 -20.10 14.34 -11.21
CA ASP A 330 -20.53 14.33 -12.61
C ASP A 330 -19.33 14.39 -13.57
N LYS A 331 -18.31 15.20 -13.24
CA LYS A 331 -17.04 15.19 -13.99
C LYS A 331 -16.30 13.87 -13.86
N LEU A 332 -16.25 13.27 -12.67
CA LEU A 332 -15.66 11.94 -12.48
C LEU A 332 -16.37 10.90 -13.35
N LYS A 333 -17.71 10.90 -13.34
CA LYS A 333 -18.53 10.02 -14.17
C LYS A 333 -18.26 10.24 -15.66
N GLN A 334 -18.16 11.49 -16.08
CA GLN A 334 -17.81 11.85 -17.45
C GLN A 334 -16.43 11.31 -17.86
N HIS A 335 -15.40 11.50 -17.03
CA HIS A 335 -14.06 10.96 -17.29
C HIS A 335 -14.04 9.43 -17.34
N ILE A 336 -14.75 8.75 -16.43
CA ILE A 336 -14.86 7.28 -16.45
C ILE A 336 -15.54 6.81 -17.74
N TYR A 337 -16.62 7.48 -18.16
CA TYR A 337 -17.33 7.16 -19.39
C TYR A 337 -16.43 7.35 -20.62
N GLU A 338 -15.72 8.48 -20.72
CA GLU A 338 -14.79 8.77 -21.82
C GLU A 338 -13.65 7.76 -21.89
N GLU A 339 -13.06 7.39 -20.74
CA GLU A 339 -12.01 6.38 -20.67
C GLU A 339 -12.53 4.98 -21.08
N ALA A 340 -13.77 4.64 -20.71
CA ALA A 340 -14.40 3.39 -21.12
C ALA A 340 -14.73 3.34 -22.63
N GLN A 341 -15.05 4.47 -23.25
CA GLN A 341 -15.28 4.58 -24.70
C GLN A 341 -13.96 4.53 -25.48
N SER A 342 -12.92 5.23 -24.98
CA SER A 342 -11.60 5.24 -25.62
C SER A 342 -10.94 3.86 -25.57
N TRP A 343 -11.18 3.07 -24.51
CA TRP A 343 -10.64 1.72 -24.37
C TRP A 343 -10.96 0.81 -25.57
N ARG A 344 -12.14 0.98 -26.18
CA ARG A 344 -12.58 0.19 -27.34
C ARG A 344 -12.14 0.75 -28.69
N SER A 345 -11.66 1.98 -28.70
CA SER A 345 -11.21 2.66 -29.93
C SER A 345 -9.70 2.46 -30.20
N ASP A 346 -8.98 1.99 -29.18
CA ASP A 346 -7.52 1.75 -29.20
C ASP A 346 -7.14 0.30 -29.61
N GLU A 347 -8.13 -0.58 -29.82
CA GLU A 347 -7.96 -1.89 -30.48
C GLU A 347 -8.28 -1.78 -31.98
#